data_AF-A0A381S193-F1
#
_entry.id   AF-A0A381S193-F1
#
_cell.length_a   1.000
_cell.length_b   1.000
_cell.length_c   1.000
_cell.angle_alpha   90.00
_cell.angle_beta   90.00
_cell.angle_gamma   90.00
#
_symmetry.space_group_name_H-M   'P 1'
#
loop_
_entity.id
_entity.type
_entity.pdbx_description
1 polymer ?
#
loop_
_entity_poly.entity_id
_entity_poly.type
_entity_poly.pdbx_seq_one_letter_code
_entity_poly.pdbx_strand_id
1 'polypeptide(L)'
;MITSMGKKIILSSNRSIDAAREKQAYWISTSGQSFIFQEQKKGQGIMDVVGGKVFFDDLCVVGQSSEVLSGGGLITLLSDDFTNDATFETDGTHIDDSSPCGGSGQRPQLNWNSVPTDAEKLVIIMSDADADTTDWAMYNIGSNVTSLAGVASAPTGATEMTNYDYTGPCPPIDGVSHRYVFKIYALNASIDDSPANIKALKTSMEGKIIACGQIVGRYERTS
;
A
#
# COMPACT_ATOMS: atom_id res chain seq x y z
N MET A 1 26.51 2.86 -28.34
CA MET A 1 25.82 4.02 -27.77
C MET A 1 24.33 3.85 -28.04
N ILE A 2 23.57 3.42 -27.04
CA ILE A 2 22.11 3.39 -27.10
C ILE A 2 21.63 4.38 -26.06
N THR A 3 20.96 5.41 -26.53
CA THR A 3 20.50 6.56 -25.79
C THR A 3 19.38 6.14 -24.83
N SER A 4 19.57 6.43 -23.54
CA SER A 4 18.55 6.33 -22.50
C SER A 4 17.29 7.10 -22.90
N MET A 5 16.16 6.40 -22.95
CA MET A 5 14.84 7.01 -22.75
C MET A 5 14.14 6.19 -21.67
N GLY A 6 14.20 6.70 -20.44
CA GLY A 6 13.45 6.16 -19.30
C GLY A 6 11.96 6.19 -19.59
N LYS A 7 11.39 5.03 -19.93
CA LYS A 7 9.95 4.83 -19.92
C LYS A 7 9.55 4.29 -18.55
N LYS A 8 8.79 5.10 -17.82
CA LYS A 8 8.00 4.72 -16.64
C LYS A 8 7.07 3.58 -17.07
N ILE A 9 7.18 2.40 -16.46
CA ILE A 9 6.36 1.23 -16.83
C ILE A 9 5.40 0.92 -15.69
N ILE A 10 4.16 1.37 -15.87
CA ILE A 10 3.03 1.06 -15.00
C ILE A 10 2.28 -0.10 -15.69
N LEU A 11 2.42 -1.31 -15.16
CA LEU A 11 1.78 -2.51 -15.71
C LEU A 11 0.40 -2.69 -15.07
N SER A 12 -0.62 -2.09 -15.67
CA SER A 12 -2.04 -2.33 -15.35
C SER A 12 -2.51 -3.60 -16.06
N SER A 13 -2.67 -4.72 -15.34
CA SER A 13 -3.22 -5.95 -15.90
C SER A 13 -4.38 -6.45 -15.04
N ASN A 14 -5.54 -6.63 -15.69
CA ASN A 14 -6.85 -6.94 -15.09
C ASN A 14 -7.04 -8.43 -14.72
N ARG A 15 -5.95 -9.21 -14.57
CA ARG A 15 -6.01 -10.62 -14.18
C ARG A 15 -4.85 -10.94 -13.23
N SER A 16 -5.15 -11.02 -11.94
CA SER A 16 -4.18 -10.97 -10.84
C SER A 16 -3.00 -11.98 -10.91
N ILE A 17 -3.16 -13.13 -11.56
CA ILE A 17 -2.07 -14.13 -11.69
C ILE A 17 -1.27 -13.98 -12.99
N ASP A 18 -1.92 -13.58 -14.09
CA ASP A 18 -1.25 -13.35 -15.37
C ASP A 18 -0.50 -12.01 -15.33
N ALA A 19 -1.05 -11.01 -14.65
CA ALA A 19 -0.38 -9.75 -14.33
C ALA A 19 0.93 -9.97 -13.59
N ALA A 20 0.91 -10.80 -12.53
CA ALA A 20 2.08 -11.12 -11.74
C ALA A 20 3.14 -11.86 -12.57
N ARG A 21 2.72 -12.82 -13.42
CA ARG A 21 3.60 -13.59 -14.31
C ARG A 21 4.15 -12.77 -15.48
N GLU A 22 3.36 -11.86 -16.04
CA GLU A 22 3.79 -10.91 -17.08
C GLU A 22 4.77 -9.89 -16.50
N LYS A 23 4.46 -9.34 -15.32
CA LYS A 23 5.40 -8.52 -14.52
C LYS A 23 6.69 -9.31 -14.28
N GLN A 24 6.59 -10.57 -13.86
CA GLN A 24 7.72 -11.46 -13.62
C GLN A 24 8.58 -11.71 -14.88
N ALA A 25 7.95 -12.03 -16.02
CA ALA A 25 8.64 -12.26 -17.29
C ALA A 25 9.31 -10.98 -17.81
N TYR A 26 8.65 -9.83 -17.65
CA TYR A 26 9.22 -8.52 -17.95
C TYR A 26 10.45 -8.23 -17.07
N TRP A 27 10.36 -8.49 -15.76
CA TRP A 27 11.47 -8.30 -14.83
C TRP A 27 12.64 -9.24 -15.11
N ILE A 28 12.43 -10.55 -15.37
CA ILE A 28 13.51 -11.48 -15.75
C ILE A 28 14.23 -10.99 -16.99
N SER A 29 13.46 -10.59 -18.02
CA SER A 29 14.04 -10.17 -19.30
C SER A 29 14.78 -8.84 -19.23
N THR A 30 14.43 -7.98 -18.26
CA THR A 30 15.02 -6.63 -18.15
C THR A 30 16.15 -6.55 -17.11
N SER A 31 16.03 -7.26 -15.97
CA SER A 31 16.99 -7.24 -14.85
C SER A 31 18.05 -8.34 -14.90
N GLY A 32 17.75 -9.46 -15.57
CA GLY A 32 18.57 -10.67 -15.52
C GLY A 32 18.63 -11.36 -14.15
N GLN A 33 17.79 -10.95 -13.17
CA GLN A 33 17.76 -11.55 -11.83
C GLN A 33 16.78 -12.73 -11.74
N SER A 34 17.17 -13.74 -10.95
CA SER A 34 16.38 -14.94 -10.67
C SER A 34 15.62 -14.81 -9.35
N PHE A 35 14.38 -15.30 -9.30
CA PHE A 35 13.53 -15.28 -8.10
C PHE A 35 13.78 -16.49 -7.20
N ILE A 36 13.76 -16.28 -5.89
CA ILE A 36 14.01 -17.35 -4.89
C ILE A 36 12.71 -17.88 -4.29
N PHE A 37 11.69 -17.03 -4.12
CA PHE A 37 10.38 -17.41 -3.60
C PHE A 37 9.30 -16.41 -4.04
N GLN A 38 8.08 -16.90 -4.28
CA GLN A 38 6.92 -16.09 -4.65
C GLN A 38 5.72 -16.52 -3.81
N GLU A 39 5.31 -15.68 -2.86
CA GLU A 39 3.98 -15.83 -2.26
C GLU A 39 2.96 -15.30 -3.26
N GLN A 40 2.04 -16.15 -3.73
CA GLN A 40 1.00 -15.79 -4.71
C GLN A 40 -0.36 -15.80 -4.02
N LYS A 41 -0.75 -14.68 -3.41
CA LYS A 41 -2.13 -14.47 -2.95
C LYS A 41 -2.77 -13.39 -3.83
N LYS A 42 -3.65 -13.81 -4.75
CA LYS A 42 -4.60 -12.97 -5.52
C LYS A 42 -4.05 -11.63 -6.05
N GLY A 43 -2.85 -11.61 -6.63
CA GLY A 43 -2.25 -10.41 -7.26
C GLY A 43 -1.31 -9.64 -6.37
N GLN A 44 -1.25 -9.96 -5.07
CA GLN A 44 -0.19 -9.55 -4.18
C GLN A 44 0.90 -10.61 -4.14
N GLY A 45 2.15 -10.17 -4.04
CA GLY A 45 3.24 -11.08 -3.80
C GLY A 45 4.50 -10.43 -3.28
N ILE A 46 5.35 -11.27 -2.72
CA ILE A 46 6.70 -10.94 -2.26
C ILE A 46 7.66 -11.72 -3.13
N MET A 47 8.65 -11.05 -3.69
CA MET A 47 9.74 -11.64 -4.43
C MET A 47 11.03 -11.41 -3.67
N ASP A 48 11.69 -12.50 -3.31
CA ASP A 48 13.08 -12.47 -2.89
C ASP A 48 13.98 -12.34 -4.12
N VAL A 49 14.74 -11.24 -4.17
CA VAL A 49 15.73 -10.97 -5.21
C VAL A 49 17.11 -10.78 -4.58
N VAL A 50 18.16 -10.92 -5.39
CA VAL A 50 19.53 -10.65 -4.92
C VAL A 50 19.63 -9.16 -4.58
N GLY A 51 19.72 -8.84 -3.28
CA GLY A 51 19.76 -7.47 -2.77
C GLY A 51 18.50 -6.97 -2.05
N GLY A 52 17.46 -7.79 -1.88
CA GLY A 52 16.32 -7.44 -1.02
C GLY A 52 15.00 -8.11 -1.41
N LYS A 53 13.89 -7.58 -0.87
CA LYS A 53 12.52 -8.02 -1.19
C LYS A 53 11.83 -7.00 -2.09
N VAL A 54 11.05 -7.51 -3.04
CA VAL A 54 10.13 -6.73 -3.88
C VAL A 54 8.70 -7.20 -3.58
N PHE A 55 7.89 -6.29 -3.08
CA PHE A 55 6.45 -6.44 -2.91
C PHE A 55 5.75 -5.92 -4.16
N PHE A 56 4.74 -6.62 -4.65
CA PHE A 56 3.94 -6.13 -5.76
C PHE A 56 2.47 -6.39 -5.48
N ASP A 57 1.62 -5.52 -6.00
CA ASP A 57 0.18 -5.73 -6.11
C ASP A 57 -0.32 -5.44 -7.54
N ASP A 58 -1.64 -5.47 -7.73
CA ASP A 58 -2.28 -5.17 -9.01
C ASP A 58 -1.93 -3.76 -9.54
N LEU A 59 -1.64 -2.81 -8.65
CA LEU A 59 -1.51 -1.37 -8.92
C LEU A 59 -0.06 -0.85 -8.83
N CYS A 60 0.85 -1.56 -8.17
CA CYS A 60 2.21 -1.10 -7.98
C CYS A 60 3.25 -2.21 -7.69
N VAL A 61 4.53 -1.87 -7.87
CA VAL A 61 5.70 -2.68 -7.50
C VAL A 61 6.58 -1.84 -6.55
N VAL A 62 6.80 -2.33 -5.34
CA VAL A 62 7.56 -1.73 -4.24
C VAL A 62 8.76 -2.63 -3.95
N GLY A 63 10.01 -2.16 -3.96
CA GLY A 63 11.12 -3.07 -3.66
C GLY A 63 12.48 -2.42 -3.54
N GLN A 64 13.39 -3.11 -2.85
CA GLN A 64 14.75 -2.65 -2.55
C GLN A 64 15.79 -2.96 -3.66
N SER A 65 15.39 -3.53 -4.79
CA SER A 65 16.32 -3.72 -5.91
C SER A 65 16.65 -2.36 -6.54
N SER A 66 17.92 -2.13 -6.85
CA SER A 66 18.44 -0.91 -7.49
C SER A 66 17.76 -0.57 -8.83
N GLU A 67 17.01 -1.52 -9.40
CA GLU A 67 16.29 -1.36 -10.66
C GLU A 67 14.79 -1.10 -10.46
N VAL A 68 14.20 -1.48 -9.31
CA VAL A 68 12.87 -0.95 -8.90
C VAL A 68 12.95 0.57 -8.73
N LEU A 69 14.11 1.06 -8.27
CA LEU A 69 14.43 2.49 -8.15
C LEU A 69 14.53 3.24 -9.48
N SER A 70 14.66 2.55 -10.63
CA SER A 70 14.80 3.21 -11.95
C SER A 70 13.51 3.23 -12.78
N GLY A 71 12.48 2.48 -12.38
CA GLY A 71 11.23 2.32 -13.14
C GLY A 71 9.95 2.87 -12.49
N GLY A 72 9.92 3.05 -11.17
CA GLY A 72 8.79 3.62 -10.43
C GLY A 72 9.24 4.20 -9.09
N GLY A 73 8.84 5.44 -8.79
CA GLY A 73 9.29 6.12 -7.57
C GLY A 73 8.84 5.35 -6.33
N LEU A 74 9.79 4.95 -5.48
CA LEU A 74 9.47 4.35 -4.19
C LEU A 74 9.18 5.47 -3.18
N ILE A 75 7.94 5.56 -2.71
CA ILE A 75 7.60 6.39 -1.56
C ILE A 75 8.03 5.63 -0.32
N THR A 76 8.81 6.27 0.55
CA THR A 76 9.10 5.68 1.87
C THR A 76 7.94 6.03 2.78
N LEU A 77 7.16 5.03 3.20
CA LEU A 77 6.06 5.16 4.16
C LEU A 77 6.50 4.58 5.51
N LEU A 78 6.29 5.35 6.57
CA LEU A 78 6.72 5.06 7.93
C LEU A 78 5.60 5.39 8.92
N SER A 79 5.78 4.94 10.15
CA SER A 79 4.98 5.32 11.31
C SER A 79 5.89 5.45 12.52
N ASP A 80 5.58 6.39 13.40
CA ASP A 80 6.21 6.50 14.73
C ASP A 80 5.54 5.55 15.75
N ASP A 81 4.35 5.03 15.46
CA ASP A 81 3.57 4.17 16.37
C ASP A 81 3.89 2.68 16.18
N PHE A 82 4.49 2.30 15.05
CA PHE A 82 4.93 0.92 14.81
C PHE A 82 6.02 0.84 13.73
N THR A 83 6.82 -0.22 13.81
CA THR A 83 7.81 -0.54 12.78
C THR A 83 7.26 -1.54 11.76
N ASN A 84 7.80 -1.51 10.55
CA ASN A 84 7.32 -2.40 9.49
C ASN A 84 7.43 -3.89 9.88
N ASP A 85 6.33 -4.61 9.68
CA ASP A 85 6.09 -6.02 9.99
C ASP A 85 6.03 -6.34 11.51
N ALA A 86 6.05 -5.32 12.37
CA ALA A 86 5.86 -5.51 13.81
C ALA A 86 4.40 -5.73 14.19
N THR A 87 4.20 -6.41 15.31
CA THR A 87 2.90 -6.51 15.97
C THR A 87 2.55 -5.16 16.60
N PHE A 88 1.33 -4.70 16.39
CA PHE A 88 0.80 -3.53 17.09
C PHE A 88 0.77 -3.80 18.60
N GLU A 89 1.22 -2.82 19.39
CA GLU A 89 1.15 -2.92 20.84
C GLU A 89 -0.29 -2.74 21.31
N THR A 90 -0.72 -3.53 22.30
CA THR A 90 -1.99 -3.31 23.03
C THR A 90 -1.83 -2.12 23.97
N ASP A 91 -1.83 -0.93 23.40
CA ASP A 91 -1.57 0.34 24.07
C ASP A 91 -2.84 1.07 24.54
N GLY A 92 -4.02 0.54 24.19
CA GLY A 92 -5.32 1.17 24.39
C GLY A 92 -5.58 2.40 23.50
N THR A 93 -4.60 2.81 22.70
CA THR A 93 -4.70 3.93 21.78
C THR A 93 -5.06 3.45 20.39
N HIS A 94 -4.33 2.49 19.82
CA HIS A 94 -4.61 1.88 18.50
C HIS A 94 -5.23 0.49 18.63
N ILE A 95 -4.76 -0.28 19.61
CA ILE A 95 -5.27 -1.61 19.92
C ILE A 95 -5.82 -1.61 21.35
N ASP A 96 -7.10 -1.90 21.46
CA ASP A 96 -7.87 -2.11 22.66
C ASP A 96 -8.56 -3.48 22.59
N ASP A 97 -7.96 -4.50 23.21
CA ASP A 97 -8.49 -5.87 23.22
C ASP A 97 -9.87 -5.97 23.91
N SER A 98 -10.32 -4.93 24.63
CA SER A 98 -11.68 -4.86 25.18
C SER A 98 -12.74 -4.44 24.15
N SER A 99 -12.31 -3.87 23.02
CA SER A 99 -13.16 -3.56 21.87
C SER A 99 -13.67 -4.84 21.19
N PRO A 100 -14.91 -4.87 20.64
CA PRO A 100 -15.42 -6.03 19.90
C PRO A 100 -14.53 -6.49 18.74
N CYS A 101 -13.71 -5.58 18.20
CA CYS A 101 -12.79 -5.83 17.11
C CYS A 101 -11.31 -5.88 17.52
N GLY A 102 -10.94 -5.39 18.72
CA GLY A 102 -9.54 -5.17 19.07
C GLY A 102 -8.99 -3.82 18.61
N GLY A 103 -9.36 -3.33 17.42
CA GLY A 103 -9.09 -1.95 17.02
C GLY A 103 -9.88 -0.93 17.86
N SER A 104 -9.23 0.17 18.24
CA SER A 104 -9.84 1.29 18.97
C SER A 104 -10.52 2.33 18.06
N GLY A 105 -10.32 2.23 16.74
CA GLY A 105 -10.69 3.27 15.77
C GLY A 105 -9.74 4.46 15.68
N GLN A 106 -8.64 4.50 16.43
CA GLN A 106 -7.61 5.54 16.25
C GLN A 106 -6.53 5.05 15.27
N ARG A 107 -6.31 5.81 14.20
CA ARG A 107 -5.30 5.50 13.19
C ARG A 107 -3.90 5.60 13.80
N PRO A 108 -2.93 4.76 13.39
CA PRO A 108 -1.54 5.11 13.61
C PRO A 108 -1.21 6.39 12.83
N GLN A 109 -0.29 7.18 13.37
CA GLN A 109 0.43 8.20 12.65
C GLN A 109 1.10 7.55 11.42
N LEU A 110 1.07 8.26 10.31
CA LEU A 110 1.77 7.87 9.10
C LEU A 110 2.56 9.06 8.58
N ASN A 111 3.81 8.85 8.21
CA ASN A 111 4.62 9.84 7.52
C ASN A 111 5.30 9.23 6.30
N TRP A 112 5.51 10.07 5.30
CA TRP A 112 6.14 9.63 4.07
C TRP A 112 7.05 10.68 3.47
N ASN A 113 7.99 10.19 2.66
CA ASN A 113 8.91 11.01 1.90
C ASN A 113 9.14 10.41 0.51
N SER A 114 9.93 11.10 -0.32
CA SER A 114 10.25 10.67 -1.69
C SER A 114 9.02 10.61 -2.61
N VAL A 115 8.02 11.47 -2.36
CA VAL A 115 6.91 11.70 -3.29
C VAL A 115 7.46 12.38 -4.56
N PRO A 116 7.19 11.87 -5.76
CA PRO A 116 7.64 12.49 -7.01
C PRO A 116 7.13 13.92 -7.17
N THR A 117 7.93 14.78 -7.78
CA THR A 117 7.56 16.19 -8.01
C THR A 117 6.44 16.36 -9.03
N ASP A 118 6.19 15.36 -9.88
CA ASP A 118 5.08 15.29 -10.83
C ASP A 118 3.79 14.71 -10.21
N ALA A 119 3.76 14.49 -8.89
CA ALA A 119 2.55 14.07 -8.17
C ALA A 119 1.63 15.26 -7.89
N GLU A 120 0.34 15.08 -8.18
CA GLU A 120 -0.71 16.02 -7.82
C GLU A 120 -1.45 15.59 -6.54
N LYS A 121 -1.74 14.29 -6.43
CA LYS A 121 -2.55 13.73 -5.34
C LYS A 121 -1.94 12.46 -4.78
N LEU A 122 -2.25 12.18 -3.52
CA LEU A 122 -1.90 10.95 -2.83
C LEU A 122 -3.19 10.20 -2.45
N VAL A 123 -3.08 8.88 -2.40
CA VAL A 123 -4.12 7.95 -1.94
C VAL A 123 -3.49 7.02 -0.91
N ILE A 124 -4.21 6.77 0.18
CA ILE A 124 -3.83 5.77 1.20
C ILE A 124 -4.94 4.72 1.30
N ILE A 125 -4.55 3.45 1.32
CA ILE A 125 -5.45 2.31 1.50
C ILE A 125 -4.85 1.39 2.56
N MET A 126 -5.65 0.99 3.55
CA MET A 126 -5.34 -0.12 4.45
C MET A 126 -6.16 -1.35 4.08
N SER A 127 -5.50 -2.51 4.05
CA SER A 127 -6.14 -3.80 3.81
C SER A 127 -5.63 -4.84 4.78
N ASP A 128 -6.53 -5.64 5.34
CA ASP A 128 -6.20 -6.96 5.88
C ASP A 128 -5.87 -7.92 4.72
N ALA A 129 -4.59 -8.19 4.53
CA ALA A 129 -4.10 -9.04 3.45
C ALA A 129 -4.43 -10.53 3.66
N ASP A 130 -4.77 -10.93 4.89
CA ASP A 130 -5.07 -12.32 5.22
C ASP A 130 -6.57 -12.61 5.19
N ALA A 131 -7.42 -11.58 5.36
CA ALA A 131 -8.85 -11.63 5.09
C ALA A 131 -9.25 -11.20 3.66
N ASP A 132 -8.32 -10.60 2.89
CA ASP A 132 -8.58 -10.04 1.55
C ASP A 132 -9.66 -8.93 1.57
N THR A 133 -9.64 -8.11 2.62
CA THR A 133 -10.57 -6.98 2.81
C THR A 133 -9.85 -5.65 2.72
N THR A 134 -10.60 -4.60 2.41
CA THR A 134 -10.11 -3.22 2.53
C THR A 134 -10.88 -2.57 3.66
N ASP A 135 -10.14 -2.10 4.65
CA ASP A 135 -10.72 -1.68 5.92
C ASP A 135 -10.67 -0.16 6.07
N TRP A 136 -9.80 0.53 5.31
CA TRP A 136 -9.72 1.99 5.29
C TRP A 136 -9.22 2.53 3.94
N ALA A 137 -9.78 3.65 3.49
CA ALA A 137 -9.28 4.36 2.31
C ALA A 137 -9.49 5.88 2.37
N MET A 138 -8.49 6.61 1.90
CA MET A 138 -8.50 8.06 1.77
C MET A 138 -7.84 8.46 0.45
N TYR A 139 -8.45 9.41 -0.28
CA TYR A 139 -7.97 9.86 -1.58
C TYR A 139 -7.94 11.38 -1.69
N ASN A 140 -7.34 11.89 -2.77
CA ASN A 140 -7.17 13.32 -3.05
C ASN A 140 -6.38 14.11 -1.99
N ILE A 141 -5.56 13.42 -1.18
CA ILE A 141 -4.58 14.05 -0.29
C ILE A 141 -3.63 14.89 -1.15
N GLY A 142 -3.35 16.14 -0.78
CA GLY A 142 -2.41 16.98 -1.55
C GLY A 142 -1.00 16.39 -1.56
N SER A 143 -0.30 16.44 -2.70
CA SER A 143 1.07 15.90 -2.83
C SER A 143 2.10 16.59 -1.93
N ASN A 144 1.78 17.78 -1.42
CA ASN A 144 2.59 18.53 -0.46
C ASN A 144 2.39 18.06 1.00
N VAL A 145 1.39 17.22 1.27
CA VAL A 145 1.20 16.62 2.60
C VAL A 145 2.22 15.50 2.77
N THR A 146 2.91 15.47 3.91
CA THR A 146 3.98 14.49 4.21
C THR A 146 3.66 13.60 5.40
N SER A 147 2.52 13.82 6.07
CA SER A 147 2.10 13.00 7.20
C SER A 147 0.61 13.11 7.49
N LEU A 148 0.06 12.08 8.13
CA LEU A 148 -1.21 12.07 8.83
C LEU A 148 -0.93 11.84 10.32
N ALA A 149 -1.47 12.70 11.17
CA ALA A 149 -1.51 12.42 12.60
C ALA A 149 -2.58 11.34 12.89
N GLY A 150 -2.34 10.49 13.89
CA GLY A 150 -3.19 9.33 14.20
C GLY A 150 -4.65 9.61 14.58
N VAL A 151 -5.01 10.88 14.82
CA VAL A 151 -6.34 11.27 15.32
C VAL A 151 -6.97 12.45 14.58
N ALA A 152 -6.25 13.04 13.61
CA ALA A 152 -6.73 14.23 12.90
C ALA A 152 -7.73 13.85 11.80
N SER A 153 -8.70 14.74 11.55
CA SER A 153 -9.56 14.68 10.36
C SER A 153 -8.72 14.62 9.07
N ALA A 154 -9.33 14.14 7.98
CA ALA A 154 -8.69 14.15 6.67
C ALA A 154 -8.09 15.55 6.37
N PRO A 155 -6.86 15.63 5.82
CA PRO A 155 -6.27 16.90 5.42
C PRO A 155 -7.19 17.69 4.50
N THR A 156 -7.08 19.02 4.49
CA THR A 156 -7.91 19.86 3.62
C THR A 156 -7.80 19.41 2.15
N GLY A 157 -8.95 19.12 1.55
CA GLY A 157 -9.05 18.67 0.16
C GLY A 157 -8.89 17.15 -0.04
N ALA A 158 -8.52 16.40 1.00
CA ALA A 158 -8.61 14.95 1.01
C ALA A 158 -10.03 14.47 1.33
N THR A 159 -10.39 13.30 0.82
CA THR A 159 -11.67 12.65 1.09
C THR A 159 -11.42 11.29 1.72
N GLU A 160 -11.92 11.09 2.92
CA GLU A 160 -12.06 9.77 3.53
C GLU A 160 -13.29 9.08 2.94
N MET A 161 -13.15 7.83 2.48
CA MET A 161 -14.23 7.13 1.78
C MET A 161 -15.34 6.70 2.74
N THR A 162 -16.59 6.96 2.36
CA THR A 162 -17.77 6.50 3.10
C THR A 162 -17.80 4.97 3.18
N ASN A 163 -18.08 4.42 4.36
CA ASN A 163 -18.05 2.98 4.69
C ASN A 163 -16.66 2.32 4.68
N TYR A 164 -15.60 3.12 4.53
CA TYR A 164 -14.21 2.71 4.66
C TYR A 164 -13.47 3.70 5.56
N ASP A 165 -14.15 4.15 6.62
CA ASP A 165 -13.56 4.89 7.72
C ASP A 165 -12.69 3.98 8.57
N TYR A 166 -11.64 4.54 9.15
CA TYR A 166 -10.72 3.73 9.93
C TYR A 166 -11.37 3.26 11.23
N THR A 167 -11.50 1.94 11.38
CA THR A 167 -11.98 1.28 12.61
C THR A 167 -10.88 0.50 13.34
N GLY A 168 -9.71 0.36 12.70
CA GLY A 168 -8.59 -0.43 13.19
C GLY A 168 -8.68 -1.91 12.82
N PRO A 169 -7.65 -2.69 13.18
CA PRO A 169 -7.64 -4.14 13.01
C PRO A 169 -8.87 -4.84 13.63
N CYS A 170 -9.43 -5.83 12.91
CA CYS A 170 -10.54 -6.65 13.41
C CYS A 170 -10.45 -8.12 12.95
N PRO A 171 -9.37 -8.85 13.30
CA PRO A 171 -9.25 -10.25 12.91
C PRO A 171 -10.23 -11.12 13.73
N PRO A 172 -10.50 -12.37 13.31
CA PRO A 172 -11.23 -13.34 14.11
C PRO A 172 -10.50 -13.65 15.44
N ILE A 173 -11.26 -14.14 16.44
CA ILE A 173 -10.68 -14.64 17.71
C ILE A 173 -10.27 -16.11 17.51
N ASP A 174 -9.20 -16.33 16.76
CA ASP A 174 -8.66 -17.67 16.48
C ASP A 174 -7.15 -17.79 16.73
N GLY A 175 -6.52 -16.72 17.26
CA GLY A 175 -5.08 -16.67 17.52
C GLY A 175 -4.23 -16.64 16.25
N VAL A 176 -4.80 -16.34 15.09
CA VAL A 176 -4.05 -16.17 13.84
C VAL A 176 -3.70 -14.69 13.66
N SER A 177 -2.40 -14.43 13.47
CA SER A 177 -1.91 -13.08 13.17
C SER A 177 -2.23 -12.68 11.73
N HIS A 178 -2.96 -11.58 11.59
CA HIS A 178 -3.29 -10.95 10.31
C HIS A 178 -2.34 -9.79 10.00
N ARG A 179 -2.06 -9.58 8.71
CA ARG A 179 -1.26 -8.46 8.19
C ARG A 179 -2.15 -7.32 7.71
N TYR A 180 -1.99 -6.16 8.34
CA TYR A 180 -2.63 -4.90 7.95
C TYR A 180 -1.65 -4.07 7.12
N VAL A 181 -1.88 -4.02 5.81
CA VAL A 181 -0.99 -3.39 4.85
C VAL A 181 -1.51 -1.99 4.54
N PHE A 182 -0.75 -0.97 4.95
CA PHE A 182 -0.97 0.42 4.56
C PHE A 182 -0.19 0.70 3.30
N LYS A 183 -0.88 1.10 2.24
CA LYS A 183 -0.27 1.47 0.95
C LYS A 183 -0.54 2.92 0.67
N ILE A 184 0.50 3.61 0.21
CA ILE A 184 0.40 4.97 -0.32
C ILE A 184 0.69 4.95 -1.80
N TYR A 185 -0.07 5.72 -2.57
CA TYR A 185 0.09 5.89 -4.01
C TYR A 185 0.17 7.38 -4.32
N ALA A 186 1.12 7.76 -5.17
CA ALA A 186 1.15 9.09 -5.78
C ALA A 186 0.55 9.04 -7.17
N LEU A 187 -0.35 9.97 -7.45
CA LEU A 187 -1.05 10.13 -8.72
C LEU A 187 -0.61 11.42 -9.40
N ASN A 188 -0.47 11.39 -10.73
CA ASN A 188 -0.22 12.58 -11.55
C ASN A 188 -1.49 13.36 -11.91
N ALA A 189 -2.65 13.00 -11.34
CA ALA A 189 -3.93 13.64 -11.55
C ALA A 189 -4.87 13.38 -10.37
N SER A 190 -5.90 14.21 -10.21
CA SER A 190 -6.96 14.01 -9.22
C SER A 190 -7.89 12.83 -9.54
N ILE A 191 -8.57 12.37 -8.48
CA ILE A 191 -9.75 11.51 -8.58
C ILE A 191 -10.97 12.43 -8.65
N ASP A 192 -11.54 12.57 -9.84
CA ASP A 192 -12.61 13.55 -10.11
C ASP A 192 -14.00 13.00 -9.78
N ASP A 193 -14.18 11.69 -9.95
CA ASP A 193 -15.40 11.00 -9.54
C ASP A 193 -15.35 10.74 -8.03
N SER A 194 -16.49 10.79 -7.34
CA SER A 194 -16.56 10.30 -5.96
C SER A 194 -16.77 8.78 -5.99
N PRO A 195 -15.72 7.94 -5.88
CA PRO A 195 -15.86 6.49 -6.02
C PRO A 195 -16.80 5.94 -4.94
N ALA A 196 -17.78 5.14 -5.37
CA ALA A 196 -18.78 4.56 -4.47
C ALA A 196 -18.23 3.38 -3.63
N ASN A 197 -17.10 2.78 -4.03
CA ASN A 197 -16.47 1.65 -3.35
C ASN A 197 -15.00 1.51 -3.77
N ILE A 198 -14.26 0.62 -3.12
CA ILE A 198 -12.83 0.40 -3.37
C ILE A 198 -12.54 -0.04 -4.80
N LYS A 199 -13.40 -0.84 -5.42
CA LYS A 199 -13.22 -1.22 -6.83
C LYS A 199 -13.25 0.01 -7.73
N ALA A 200 -14.22 0.89 -7.54
CA ALA A 200 -14.31 2.15 -8.28
C ALA A 200 -13.09 3.05 -8.02
N LEU A 201 -12.64 3.17 -6.77
CA LEU A 201 -11.43 3.93 -6.44
C LEU A 201 -10.21 3.40 -7.19
N LYS A 202 -9.96 2.08 -7.12
CA LYS A 202 -8.84 1.44 -7.81
C LYS A 202 -8.90 1.68 -9.32
N THR A 203 -10.09 1.56 -9.94
CA THR A 203 -10.28 1.88 -11.36
C THR A 203 -9.99 3.35 -11.67
N SER A 204 -10.41 4.29 -10.83
CA SER A 204 -10.12 5.72 -11.01
C SER A 204 -8.62 6.07 -10.87
N MET A 205 -7.83 5.21 -10.24
CA MET A 205 -6.37 5.34 -10.10
C MET A 205 -5.59 4.76 -11.29
N GLU A 206 -6.19 3.87 -12.08
CA GLU A 206 -5.55 3.23 -13.22
C GLU A 206 -4.99 4.28 -14.21
N GLY A 207 -3.74 4.10 -14.63
CA GLY A 207 -3.04 5.03 -15.53
C GLY A 207 -2.57 6.35 -14.88
N LYS A 208 -2.92 6.62 -13.61
CA LYS A 208 -2.51 7.83 -12.88
C LYS A 208 -1.35 7.60 -11.89
N ILE A 209 -1.17 6.35 -11.43
CA ILE A 209 -0.17 6.00 -10.41
C ILE A 209 1.24 6.17 -10.95
N ILE A 210 2.05 7.00 -10.31
CA ILE A 210 3.43 7.28 -10.71
C ILE A 210 4.49 6.85 -9.69
N ALA A 211 4.07 6.57 -8.47
CA ALA A 211 4.90 6.06 -7.38
C ALA A 211 4.01 5.44 -6.29
N CYS A 212 4.60 4.60 -5.44
CA CYS A 212 3.91 4.02 -4.30
C CYS A 212 4.88 3.59 -3.20
N GLY A 213 4.33 3.28 -2.03
CA GLY A 213 5.04 2.76 -0.87
C GLY A 213 4.10 1.95 0.02
N GLN A 214 4.66 1.20 0.97
CA GLN A 214 3.86 0.50 1.97
C GLN A 214 4.56 0.37 3.31
N ILE A 215 3.77 0.17 4.36
CA ILE A 215 4.18 -0.33 5.67
C ILE A 215 3.16 -1.37 6.14
N VAL A 216 3.63 -2.41 6.82
CA VAL A 216 2.79 -3.51 7.32
C VAL A 216 2.80 -3.50 8.85
N GLY A 217 1.64 -3.59 9.47
CA GLY A 217 1.48 -3.91 10.88
C GLY A 217 0.81 -5.26 11.05
N ARG A 218 1.00 -5.90 12.20
CA ARG A 218 0.39 -7.20 12.52
C ARG A 218 -0.49 -7.10 13.75
N TYR A 219 -1.55 -7.87 13.77
CA TYR A 219 -2.38 -8.02 14.96
C TYR A 219 -3.04 -9.39 14.99
N GLU A 220 -3.17 -9.95 16.17
CA GLU A 220 -3.86 -11.20 16.44
C GLU A 220 -4.77 -11.01 17.64
N ARG A 221 -5.89 -11.73 17.66
CA ARG A 221 -6.78 -11.77 18.81
C ARG A 221 -6.73 -13.13 19.45
N THR A 222 -6.29 -13.15 20.70
CA THR A 222 -6.29 -14.33 21.56
C THR A 222 -7.40 -14.17 22.59
N SER A 223 -8.16 -15.24 22.79
CA SER A 223 -9.33 -15.29 23.69
C SER A 223 -8.95 -15.14 25.16
#